data_AF-X0VJN9-F1
#
_entry.id   AF-X0VJN9-F1
#
_cell.length_a   1.000
_cell.length_b   1.000
_cell.length_c   1.000
_cell.angle_alpha   90.00
_cell.angle_beta   90.00
_cell.angle_gamma   90.00
#
_symmetry.space_group_name_H-M   'P 1'
#
loop_
_entity.id
_entity.type
_entity.pdbx_description
1 polymer ?
#
loop_
_entity_poly.entity_id
_entity_poly.type
_entity_poly.pdbx_seq_one_letter_code
_entity_poly.pdbx_strand_id
1 'polypeptide(L)'
;IFPALFKDMSGMPTGLKAHLRFPKDIFEFQSEVYSRYHMTDIQVFYNQEDLWATPNEILENTETVLEPYYTIMKLPGETKEEYILMLPLTPARRDNMIAWMAARSDYPNTGEILVYRFSKENLIYGPMQIEARINQDAAISQQFTLWGQRGTKIIRGSIMAIPIEDSLIYVEPIYLQAELGKIPELRRVIVSYGEKIAMEKTLDEALSKVISGRHGTLSRPAAGQKKIIQTPKKALELYRKAQEKIKNGDWAGYGRAVKELGEIL
;
A
#
# COMPACT_ATOMS: atom_id res chain seq x y z
N ILE A 1 35.86 9.09 -16.06
CA ILE A 1 34.53 9.63 -15.68
C ILE A 1 34.55 11.13 -15.97
N PHE A 2 33.56 11.66 -16.71
CA PHE A 2 33.55 13.03 -17.28
C PHE A 2 33.09 14.10 -16.27
N PRO A 3 34.00 14.86 -15.63
CA PRO A 3 33.64 15.73 -14.50
C PRO A 3 32.82 16.96 -14.93
N ALA A 4 32.98 17.39 -16.18
CA ALA A 4 32.29 18.56 -16.75
C ALA A 4 30.95 18.21 -17.41
N LEU A 5 30.58 16.93 -17.48
CA LEU A 5 29.35 16.50 -18.16
C LEU A 5 28.10 16.78 -17.32
N PHE A 6 28.23 16.77 -15.99
CA PHE A 6 27.12 16.95 -15.06
C PHE A 6 27.23 18.28 -14.31
N LYS A 7 26.08 18.94 -14.11
CA LYS A 7 25.96 20.12 -13.26
C LYS A 7 25.60 19.68 -11.84
N ASP A 8 25.96 20.52 -10.87
CA ASP A 8 25.59 20.30 -9.47
C ASP A 8 24.06 20.28 -9.30
N MET A 9 23.56 19.42 -8.42
CA MET A 9 22.14 19.29 -8.11
C MET A 9 21.53 20.61 -7.62
N SER A 10 22.30 21.46 -6.94
CA SER A 10 21.87 22.80 -6.51
C SER A 10 21.41 23.66 -7.69
N GLY A 11 22.02 23.51 -8.87
CA GLY A 11 21.68 24.24 -10.10
C GLY A 11 20.47 23.68 -10.87
N MET A 12 19.86 22.57 -10.44
CA MET A 12 18.68 22.02 -11.10
C MET A 12 17.44 22.90 -10.85
N PRO A 13 16.65 23.23 -11.89
CA PRO A 13 15.39 23.95 -11.74
C PRO A 13 14.44 23.28 -10.75
N THR A 14 13.70 24.08 -9.99
CA THR A 14 12.78 23.59 -8.94
C THR A 14 11.74 22.61 -9.47
N GLY A 15 11.19 22.85 -10.66
CA GLY A 15 10.24 21.94 -11.30
C GLY A 15 10.81 20.56 -11.59
N LEU A 16 12.09 20.47 -11.99
CA LEU A 16 12.75 19.18 -12.21
C LEU A 16 13.11 18.50 -10.89
N LYS A 17 13.57 19.27 -9.89
CA LYS A 17 13.84 18.74 -8.54
C LYS A 17 12.62 18.08 -7.91
N ALA A 18 11.42 18.62 -8.15
CA ALA A 18 10.17 18.07 -7.64
C ALA A 18 9.70 16.77 -8.33
N HIS A 19 10.35 16.37 -9.43
CA HIS A 19 9.99 15.16 -10.20
C HIS A 19 11.19 14.23 -10.37
N LEU A 20 12.14 14.29 -9.44
CA LEU A 20 13.26 13.36 -9.42
C LEU A 20 12.75 11.93 -9.23
N ARG A 21 13.46 10.99 -9.85
CA ARG A 21 13.20 9.57 -9.71
C ARG A 21 14.54 8.90 -9.45
N PHE A 22 14.62 8.11 -8.38
CA PHE A 22 15.81 7.31 -8.15
C PHE A 22 15.93 6.22 -9.22
N PRO A 23 17.04 6.08 -9.95
CA PRO A 23 17.13 5.13 -11.07
C PRO A 23 17.00 3.67 -10.63
N LYS A 24 16.18 2.92 -11.36
CA LYS A 24 15.88 1.51 -11.07
C LYS A 24 17.10 0.62 -11.18
N ASP A 25 17.86 0.73 -12.26
CA ASP A 25 19.05 -0.11 -12.50
C ASP A 25 20.11 0.06 -11.39
N ILE A 26 20.30 1.29 -10.90
CA ILE A 26 21.21 1.58 -9.78
C ILE A 26 20.69 0.93 -8.49
N PHE A 27 19.38 1.07 -8.24
CA PHE A 27 18.75 0.49 -7.07
C PHE A 27 18.78 -1.04 -7.05
N GLU A 28 18.51 -1.68 -8.19
CA GLU A 28 18.60 -3.13 -8.36
C GLU A 28 20.02 -3.62 -8.05
N PHE A 29 21.04 -2.98 -8.63
CA PHE A 29 22.43 -3.32 -8.34
C PHE A 29 22.78 -3.15 -6.86
N GLN A 30 22.38 -2.02 -6.25
CA GLN A 30 22.60 -1.79 -4.83
C GLN A 30 21.88 -2.81 -3.95
N SER A 31 20.68 -3.23 -4.34
CA SER A 31 19.93 -4.27 -3.63
C SER A 31 20.60 -5.64 -3.72
N GLU A 32 21.16 -6.00 -4.88
CA GLU A 32 21.91 -7.25 -5.07
C GLU A 32 23.20 -7.26 -4.25
N VAL A 33 23.91 -6.14 -4.19
CA VAL A 33 25.09 -6.02 -3.32
C VAL A 33 24.65 -6.13 -1.85
N TYR A 34 23.62 -5.40 -1.43
CA TYR A 34 23.16 -5.42 -0.05
C TYR A 34 22.67 -6.80 0.38
N SER A 35 22.05 -7.58 -0.50
CA SER A 35 21.52 -8.92 -0.20
C SER A 35 22.59 -9.90 0.29
N ARG A 36 23.86 -9.66 -0.06
CA ARG A 36 25.03 -10.45 0.38
C ARG A 36 25.82 -9.74 1.47
N TYR A 37 26.06 -8.44 1.35
CA TYR A 37 27.02 -7.72 2.17
C TYR A 37 26.44 -7.07 3.43
N HIS A 38 25.14 -7.22 3.69
CA HIS A 38 24.56 -6.82 4.98
C HIS A 38 24.99 -7.74 6.14
N MET A 39 25.49 -8.94 5.84
CA MET A 39 26.05 -9.89 6.81
C MET A 39 27.44 -9.42 7.24
N THR A 40 27.57 -8.96 8.47
CA THR A 40 28.86 -8.46 9.02
C THR A 40 29.64 -9.50 9.80
N ASP A 41 28.97 -10.55 10.29
CA ASP A 41 29.64 -11.67 10.95
C ASP A 41 30.32 -12.57 9.92
N ILE A 42 31.61 -12.87 10.15
CA ILE A 42 32.46 -13.58 9.17
C ILE A 42 31.96 -15.02 8.94
N GLN A 43 31.51 -15.71 9.99
CA GLN A 43 31.04 -17.10 9.87
C GLN A 43 29.70 -17.13 9.13
N VAL A 44 28.78 -16.25 9.50
CA VAL A 44 27.48 -16.10 8.82
C VAL A 44 27.67 -15.76 7.34
N PHE A 45 28.59 -14.84 7.02
CA PHE A 45 28.90 -14.45 5.65
C PHE A 45 29.52 -15.61 4.85
N TYR A 46 30.53 -16.29 5.42
CA TYR A 46 31.20 -17.41 4.76
C TYR A 46 30.23 -18.56 4.44
N ASN A 47 29.32 -18.86 5.37
CA ASN A 47 28.31 -19.91 5.21
C ASN A 47 27.06 -19.45 4.44
N GLN A 48 26.94 -18.15 4.14
CA GLN A 48 25.75 -17.54 3.51
C GLN A 48 24.45 -17.85 4.26
N GLU A 49 24.50 -17.83 5.59
CA GLU A 49 23.39 -18.26 6.46
C GLU A 49 22.19 -17.29 6.41
N ASP A 50 22.42 -16.00 6.16
CA ASP A 50 21.40 -14.96 6.02
C ASP A 50 21.43 -14.34 4.63
N LEU A 51 21.61 -15.15 3.58
CA LEU A 51 21.57 -14.66 2.21
C LEU A 51 20.15 -14.25 1.83
N TRP A 52 19.99 -13.02 1.35
CA TRP A 52 18.70 -12.50 0.88
C TRP A 52 18.58 -12.58 -0.64
N ALA A 53 17.35 -12.51 -1.13
CA ALA A 53 17.03 -12.51 -2.55
C ALA A 53 15.85 -11.58 -2.84
N THR A 54 15.78 -11.13 -4.09
CA THR A 54 14.56 -10.56 -4.66
C THR A 54 13.56 -11.70 -4.86
N PRO A 55 12.31 -11.57 -4.39
CA PRO A 55 11.31 -12.60 -4.58
C PRO A 55 10.92 -12.74 -6.05
N ASN A 56 10.36 -13.89 -6.39
CA ASN A 56 9.65 -14.05 -7.66
C ASN A 56 8.19 -13.56 -7.54
N GLU A 57 7.55 -13.37 -8.69
CA GLU A 57 6.12 -13.08 -8.85
C GLU A 57 5.58 -13.82 -10.09
N ILE A 58 4.25 -13.81 -10.27
CA ILE A 58 3.62 -14.29 -11.50
C ILE A 58 3.23 -13.10 -12.39
N LEU A 59 4.03 -12.82 -13.42
CA LEU A 59 3.75 -11.80 -14.41
C LEU A 59 3.28 -12.44 -15.71
N GLU A 60 2.16 -12.01 -16.27
CA GLU A 60 1.56 -12.60 -17.48
C GLU A 60 1.38 -14.15 -17.44
N ASN A 61 1.18 -14.72 -16.25
CA ASN A 61 1.14 -16.18 -15.99
C ASN A 61 2.48 -16.91 -16.12
N THR A 62 3.60 -16.18 -16.03
CA THR A 62 4.95 -16.74 -15.96
C THR A 62 5.63 -16.32 -14.66
N GLU A 63 6.39 -17.24 -14.08
CA GLU A 63 7.22 -16.92 -12.91
C GLU A 63 8.43 -16.09 -13.35
N THR A 64 8.60 -14.93 -12.74
CA THR A 64 9.72 -14.00 -13.00
C THR A 64 10.22 -13.41 -11.70
N VAL A 65 11.42 -12.87 -11.70
CA VAL A 65 11.93 -12.05 -10.58
C VAL A 65 11.11 -10.76 -10.52
N LEU A 66 10.67 -10.39 -9.31
CA LEU A 66 9.95 -9.15 -9.08
C LEU A 66 10.87 -7.95 -9.30
N GLU A 67 10.41 -6.97 -10.06
CA GLU A 67 11.18 -5.76 -10.28
C GLU A 67 10.79 -4.64 -9.28
N PRO A 68 11.72 -3.75 -8.88
CA PRO A 68 11.38 -2.59 -8.07
C PRO A 68 10.31 -1.72 -8.71
N TYR A 69 9.36 -1.27 -7.88
CA TYR A 69 8.24 -0.44 -8.29
C TYR A 69 8.22 0.87 -7.52
N TYR A 70 7.75 1.92 -8.20
CA TYR A 70 7.58 3.22 -7.58
C TYR A 70 6.24 3.30 -6.87
N THR A 71 6.23 3.89 -5.69
CA THR A 71 5.01 4.12 -4.91
C THR A 71 5.09 5.43 -4.16
N ILE A 72 3.93 5.96 -3.78
CA ILE A 72 3.81 7.11 -2.88
C ILE A 72 3.27 6.57 -1.56
N MET A 73 4.06 6.70 -0.50
CA MET A 73 3.61 6.32 0.83
C MET A 73 4.34 7.08 1.92
N LYS A 74 3.77 7.07 3.12
CA LYS A 74 4.45 7.56 4.32
C LYS A 74 5.41 6.49 4.83
N LEU A 75 6.71 6.76 4.79
CA LEU A 75 7.71 5.85 5.34
C LEU A 75 7.55 5.71 6.87
N PRO A 76 7.90 4.56 7.47
CA PRO A 76 7.87 4.41 8.92
C PRO A 76 8.76 5.46 9.61
N GLY A 77 8.20 6.15 10.61
CA GLY A 77 8.84 7.25 11.33
C GLY A 77 8.66 8.62 10.68
N GLU A 78 8.23 8.69 9.42
CA GLU A 78 8.02 9.95 8.71
C GLU A 78 6.61 10.50 8.90
N THR A 79 6.47 11.80 8.68
CA THR A 79 5.21 12.54 8.83
C THR A 79 4.53 12.89 7.50
N LYS A 80 5.24 12.75 6.38
CA LYS A 80 4.77 13.08 5.05
C LYS A 80 4.93 11.90 4.10
N GLU A 81 4.03 11.80 3.13
CA GLU A 81 4.18 10.88 2.02
C GLU A 81 5.35 11.29 1.13
N GLU A 82 6.05 10.30 0.61
CA GLU A 82 7.17 10.50 -0.32
C GLU A 82 7.06 9.56 -1.52
N TYR A 83 7.56 10.02 -2.65
CA TYR A 83 7.77 9.19 -3.82
C TYR A 83 9.04 8.35 -3.64
N ILE A 84 8.86 7.03 -3.59
CA ILE A 84 9.94 6.08 -3.33
C ILE A 84 9.99 4.99 -4.40
N LEU A 85 11.16 4.42 -4.59
CA LEU A 85 11.34 3.17 -5.32
C LEU A 85 11.51 2.04 -4.28
N MET A 86 10.68 1.01 -4.34
CA MET A 86 10.60 -0.04 -3.33
C MET A 86 10.91 -1.41 -3.92
N LEU A 87 11.59 -2.26 -3.13
CA LEU A 87 11.83 -3.67 -3.44
C LEU A 87 11.61 -4.55 -2.19
N PRO A 88 10.64 -5.48 -2.20
CA PRO A 88 10.53 -6.54 -1.21
C PRO A 88 11.73 -7.51 -1.23
N LEU A 89 12.07 -8.09 -0.08
CA LEU A 89 13.19 -9.03 0.06
C LEU A 89 12.79 -10.27 0.89
N THR A 90 13.25 -11.43 0.44
CA THR A 90 13.06 -12.74 1.09
C THR A 90 14.42 -13.39 1.40
N PRO A 91 14.49 -14.40 2.27
CA PRO A 91 15.66 -15.28 2.34
C PRO A 91 15.82 -16.02 1.02
N ALA A 92 17.06 -16.29 0.59
CA ALA A 92 17.34 -16.92 -0.71
C ALA A 92 16.74 -18.33 -0.90
N ARG A 93 16.26 -18.97 0.17
CA ARG A 93 15.69 -20.33 0.16
C ARG A 93 14.28 -20.40 0.74
N ARG A 94 13.62 -19.26 0.98
CA ARG A 94 12.27 -19.21 1.54
C ARG A 94 11.48 -18.08 0.90
N ASP A 95 10.18 -18.27 0.77
CA ASP A 95 9.32 -17.27 0.14
C ASP A 95 8.69 -16.30 1.13
N ASN A 96 8.93 -16.45 2.43
CA ASN A 96 8.44 -15.49 3.43
C ASN A 96 9.25 -14.19 3.35
N MET A 97 8.57 -13.05 3.35
CA MET A 97 9.23 -11.76 3.39
C MET A 97 9.92 -11.53 4.72
N ILE A 98 11.09 -10.90 4.67
CA ILE A 98 11.91 -10.57 5.85
C ILE A 98 12.28 -9.10 5.89
N ALA A 99 12.27 -8.42 4.74
CA ALA A 99 12.58 -7.02 4.65
C ALA A 99 11.96 -6.41 3.40
N TRP A 100 12.05 -5.09 3.32
CA TRP A 100 11.94 -4.35 2.08
C TRP A 100 12.97 -3.23 2.09
N MET A 101 13.48 -2.91 0.91
CA MET A 101 14.39 -1.82 0.67
C MET A 101 13.64 -0.70 -0.06
N ALA A 102 13.98 0.55 0.23
CA ALA A 102 13.43 1.70 -0.48
C ALA A 102 14.50 2.75 -0.75
N ALA A 103 14.46 3.35 -1.94
CA ALA A 103 15.20 4.55 -2.27
C ALA A 103 14.26 5.74 -2.33
N ARG A 104 14.60 6.80 -1.61
CA ARG A 104 13.83 8.06 -1.60
C ARG A 104 14.10 8.83 -2.89
N SER A 105 13.05 9.31 -3.54
CA SER A 105 13.19 10.15 -4.75
C SER A 105 13.02 11.64 -4.46
N ASP A 106 12.32 12.01 -3.38
CA ASP A 106 12.01 13.40 -3.07
C ASP A 106 13.17 14.15 -2.40
N TYR A 107 13.42 15.38 -2.86
CA TYR A 107 14.44 16.26 -2.28
C TYR A 107 14.00 16.78 -0.89
N PRO A 108 14.88 16.86 0.12
CA PRO A 108 16.35 16.73 0.07
C PRO A 108 16.91 15.32 0.19
N ASN A 109 16.06 14.31 0.38
CA ASN A 109 16.49 12.95 0.72
C ASN A 109 16.74 12.07 -0.50
N THR A 110 16.68 12.64 -1.72
CA THR A 110 16.88 11.92 -2.98
C THR A 110 18.16 11.08 -2.94
N GLY A 111 18.03 9.77 -3.15
CA GLY A 111 19.14 8.82 -3.17
C GLY A 111 19.54 8.24 -1.83
N GLU A 112 18.88 8.65 -0.74
CA GLU A 112 18.93 7.90 0.51
C GLU A 112 18.23 6.55 0.34
N ILE A 113 18.89 5.48 0.80
CA ILE A 113 18.39 4.11 0.74
C ILE A 113 18.17 3.60 2.15
N LEU A 114 16.99 3.06 2.37
CA LEU A 114 16.53 2.55 3.65
C LEU A 114 16.20 1.07 3.51
N VAL A 115 16.49 0.30 4.56
CA VAL A 115 16.12 -1.12 4.65
C VAL A 115 15.33 -1.33 5.92
N TYR A 116 14.09 -1.75 5.76
CA TYR A 116 13.19 -2.06 6.86
C TYR A 116 13.07 -3.57 7.01
N ARG A 117 13.41 -4.06 8.20
CA ARG A 117 13.38 -5.48 8.53
C ARG A 117 12.14 -5.79 9.36
N PHE A 118 11.44 -6.85 8.99
CA PHE A 118 10.35 -7.36 9.82
C PHE A 118 10.91 -8.09 11.05
N SER A 119 10.14 -8.10 12.14
CA SER A 119 10.46 -8.90 13.30
C SER A 119 10.50 -10.39 12.94
N LYS A 120 11.44 -11.14 13.53
CA LYS A 120 11.54 -12.60 13.38
C LYS A 120 10.39 -13.35 14.06
N GLU A 121 9.58 -12.67 14.86
CA GLU A 121 8.46 -13.25 15.60
C GLU A 121 7.24 -13.53 14.70
N ASN A 122 7.09 -12.76 13.62
CA ASN A 122 5.92 -12.86 12.74
C ASN A 122 6.32 -13.38 11.36
N LEU A 123 5.62 -14.41 10.90
CA LEU A 123 5.74 -14.90 9.54
C LEU A 123 4.99 -13.97 8.59
N ILE A 124 5.73 -13.20 7.82
CA ILE A 124 5.19 -12.33 6.79
C ILE A 124 5.21 -13.08 5.46
N TYR A 125 4.04 -13.28 4.84
CA TYR A 125 3.97 -13.91 3.51
C TYR A 125 4.77 -13.10 2.51
N GLY A 126 5.48 -13.72 1.57
CA GLY A 126 6.05 -12.99 0.43
C GLY A 126 5.19 -13.08 -0.83
N PRO A 127 5.58 -12.39 -1.91
CA PRO A 127 4.82 -12.32 -3.17
C PRO A 127 4.37 -13.69 -3.71
N MET A 128 5.29 -14.66 -3.88
CA MET A 128 4.93 -16.00 -4.36
C MET A 128 3.95 -16.77 -3.44
N GLN A 129 3.97 -16.51 -2.13
CA GLN A 129 3.00 -17.13 -1.23
C GLN A 129 1.61 -16.52 -1.39
N ILE A 130 1.53 -15.23 -1.68
CA ILE A 130 0.26 -14.56 -2.00
C ILE A 130 -0.25 -15.03 -3.35
N GLU A 131 0.62 -15.14 -4.36
CA GLU A 131 0.33 -15.74 -5.66
C GLU A 131 -0.30 -17.13 -5.54
N ALA A 132 0.32 -18.01 -4.74
CA ALA A 132 -0.20 -19.35 -4.48
C ALA A 132 -1.59 -19.30 -3.83
N ARG A 133 -1.82 -18.39 -2.88
CA ARG A 133 -3.11 -18.22 -2.21
C ARG A 133 -4.18 -17.67 -3.14
N ILE A 134 -3.83 -16.73 -4.02
CA ILE A 134 -4.73 -16.20 -5.07
C ILE A 134 -5.20 -17.33 -5.98
N ASN A 135 -4.28 -18.20 -6.41
CA ASN A 135 -4.60 -19.36 -7.24
C ASN A 135 -5.45 -20.43 -6.51
N GLN A 136 -5.33 -20.52 -5.19
CA GLN A 136 -6.12 -21.43 -4.35
C GLN A 136 -7.49 -20.90 -4.00
N ASP A 137 -7.74 -19.58 -4.14
CA ASP A 137 -9.05 -19.00 -3.87
C ASP A 137 -10.08 -19.50 -4.91
N ALA A 138 -11.13 -20.16 -4.43
CA ALA A 138 -12.11 -20.81 -5.28
C ALA A 138 -12.87 -19.81 -6.19
N ALA A 139 -13.18 -18.62 -5.68
CA ALA A 139 -13.92 -17.62 -6.45
C ALA A 139 -13.04 -16.99 -7.53
N ILE A 140 -11.77 -16.71 -7.22
CA ILE A 140 -10.80 -16.20 -8.19
C ILE A 140 -10.51 -17.26 -9.25
N SER A 141 -10.22 -18.49 -8.85
CA SER A 141 -9.90 -19.60 -9.76
C SER A 141 -11.05 -19.91 -10.73
N GLN A 142 -12.30 -19.91 -10.23
CA GLN A 142 -13.48 -20.03 -11.07
C GLN A 142 -13.55 -18.89 -12.11
N GLN A 143 -13.30 -17.66 -11.68
CA GLN A 143 -13.37 -16.49 -12.55
C GLN A 143 -12.25 -16.47 -13.61
N PHE A 144 -11.03 -16.87 -13.25
CA PHE A 144 -9.92 -17.03 -14.19
C PHE A 144 -10.22 -18.14 -15.19
N THR A 145 -10.81 -19.25 -14.75
CA THR A 145 -11.24 -20.32 -15.67
C THR A 145 -12.27 -19.82 -16.66
N LEU A 146 -13.22 -18.97 -16.24
CA LEU A 146 -14.23 -18.36 -17.12
C LEU A 146 -13.63 -17.37 -18.12
N TRP A 147 -12.66 -16.55 -17.71
CA TRP A 147 -12.01 -15.60 -18.62
C TRP A 147 -10.97 -16.25 -19.53
N GLY A 148 -10.38 -17.37 -19.12
CA GLY A 148 -9.48 -18.16 -19.97
C GLY A 148 -10.21 -18.94 -21.05
N GLN A 149 -11.54 -18.83 -21.16
CA GLN A 149 -12.29 -19.40 -22.27
C GLN A 149 -12.09 -18.58 -23.54
N ARG A 150 -11.90 -19.31 -24.66
CA ARG A 150 -11.70 -18.86 -26.05
C ARG A 150 -11.88 -17.35 -26.31
N GLY A 151 -10.83 -16.71 -26.83
CA GLY A 151 -10.91 -15.35 -27.37
C GLY A 151 -10.45 -14.25 -26.40
N THR A 152 -10.07 -14.57 -25.16
CA THR A 152 -9.55 -13.61 -24.18
C THR A 152 -8.27 -14.12 -23.53
N LYS A 153 -7.24 -13.26 -23.47
CA LYS A 153 -6.02 -13.46 -22.68
C LYS A 153 -6.16 -12.75 -21.34
N ILE A 154 -5.92 -13.48 -20.25
CA ILE A 154 -5.77 -12.90 -18.91
C ILE A 154 -4.31 -12.44 -18.75
N ILE A 155 -4.14 -11.19 -18.36
CA ILE A 155 -2.83 -10.59 -18.06
C ILE A 155 -2.81 -10.25 -16.58
N ARG A 156 -1.98 -10.97 -15.83
CA ARG A 156 -1.68 -10.70 -14.43
C ARG A 156 -0.57 -9.65 -14.39
N GLY A 157 -0.85 -8.50 -13.79
CA GLY A 157 0.14 -7.44 -13.60
C GLY A 157 1.03 -7.71 -12.40
N SER A 158 2.10 -6.92 -12.25
CA SER A 158 3.03 -7.06 -11.14
C SER A 158 2.35 -6.84 -9.79
N ILE A 159 2.72 -7.66 -8.82
CA ILE A 159 2.19 -7.62 -7.46
C ILE A 159 2.94 -6.58 -6.63
N MET A 160 2.21 -5.64 -6.04
CA MET A 160 2.76 -4.61 -5.17
C MET A 160 2.55 -4.98 -3.71
N ALA A 161 3.63 -5.13 -2.94
CA ALA A 161 3.59 -5.28 -1.49
C ALA A 161 3.69 -3.90 -0.82
N ILE A 162 2.64 -3.47 -0.12
CA ILE A 162 2.55 -2.16 0.49
C ILE A 162 2.56 -2.32 2.02
N PRO A 163 3.65 -1.90 2.71
CA PRO A 163 3.74 -1.95 4.16
C PRO A 163 2.74 -0.99 4.81
N ILE A 164 2.01 -1.49 5.80
CA ILE A 164 1.14 -0.70 6.67
C ILE A 164 1.39 -1.16 8.10
N GLU A 165 1.99 -0.29 8.90
CA GLU A 165 2.45 -0.61 10.26
C GLU A 165 3.32 -1.89 10.23
N ASP A 166 2.97 -2.92 11.02
CA ASP A 166 3.68 -4.20 11.08
C ASP A 166 3.11 -5.26 10.13
N SER A 167 2.39 -4.85 9.09
CA SER A 167 1.68 -5.73 8.16
C SER A 167 1.84 -5.31 6.71
N LEU A 168 1.39 -6.16 5.77
CA LEU A 168 1.45 -5.89 4.34
C LEU A 168 0.07 -6.03 3.70
N ILE A 169 -0.23 -5.08 2.82
CA ILE A 169 -1.30 -5.20 1.83
C ILE A 169 -0.64 -5.56 0.50
N TYR A 170 -1.15 -6.57 -0.18
CA TYR A 170 -0.76 -6.89 -1.55
C TYR A 170 -1.83 -6.41 -2.51
N VAL A 171 -1.41 -5.84 -3.63
CA VAL A 171 -2.30 -5.37 -4.69
C VAL A 171 -1.81 -5.92 -6.02
N GLU A 172 -2.67 -6.65 -6.73
CA GLU A 172 -2.37 -7.21 -8.06
C GLU A 172 -3.46 -6.80 -9.05
N PRO A 173 -3.14 -6.03 -10.10
CA PRO A 173 -4.09 -5.68 -11.14
C PRO A 173 -4.25 -6.82 -12.16
N ILE A 174 -5.50 -7.12 -12.54
CA ILE A 174 -5.83 -8.14 -13.53
C ILE A 174 -6.43 -7.46 -14.76
N TYR A 175 -5.79 -7.67 -15.90
CA TYR A 175 -6.21 -7.14 -17.19
C TYR A 175 -6.78 -8.24 -18.08
N LEU A 176 -7.72 -7.87 -18.95
CA LEU A 176 -8.20 -8.73 -20.02
C LEU A 176 -7.86 -8.11 -21.37
N GLN A 177 -7.48 -8.95 -22.32
CA GLN A 177 -7.20 -8.55 -23.69
C GLN A 177 -7.87 -9.53 -24.67
N ALA A 178 -8.53 -9.02 -25.71
CA ALA A 178 -9.08 -9.87 -26.77
C ALA A 178 -7.95 -10.49 -27.61
N GLU A 179 -8.08 -11.74 -28.07
CA GLU A 179 -7.04 -12.37 -28.91
C GLU A 179 -6.75 -11.62 -30.22
N LEU A 180 -7.77 -10.99 -30.80
CA LEU A 180 -7.69 -10.25 -32.07
C LEU A 180 -7.54 -8.73 -31.89
N GLY A 181 -7.35 -8.24 -30.65
CA GLY A 181 -7.22 -6.81 -30.31
C GLY A 181 -6.07 -6.55 -29.33
N LYS A 182 -5.39 -5.41 -29.44
CA LYS A 182 -4.05 -5.21 -28.83
C LYS A 182 -3.98 -4.42 -27.52
N ILE A 183 -5.10 -4.01 -26.92
CA ILE A 183 -5.05 -3.16 -25.72
C ILE A 183 -5.61 -3.92 -24.51
N PRO A 184 -4.78 -4.21 -23.48
CA PRO A 184 -5.26 -4.74 -22.21
C PRO A 184 -6.13 -3.73 -21.46
N GLU A 185 -7.24 -4.19 -20.91
CA GLU A 185 -8.14 -3.39 -20.08
C GLU A 185 -8.12 -3.89 -18.63
N LEU A 186 -7.96 -2.98 -17.67
CA LEU A 186 -8.04 -3.33 -16.24
C LEU A 186 -9.45 -3.84 -15.93
N ARG A 187 -9.55 -5.11 -15.53
CA ARG A 187 -10.83 -5.76 -15.27
C ARG A 187 -11.11 -5.96 -13.79
N ARG A 188 -10.08 -6.29 -13.01
CA ARG A 188 -10.16 -6.45 -11.56
C ARG A 188 -8.89 -5.97 -10.87
N VAL A 189 -9.02 -5.76 -9.57
CA VAL A 189 -7.92 -5.61 -8.64
C VAL A 189 -8.08 -6.68 -7.57
N ILE A 190 -7.02 -7.47 -7.37
CA ILE A 190 -6.93 -8.40 -6.26
C ILE A 190 -6.21 -7.69 -5.13
N VAL A 191 -6.78 -7.74 -3.93
CA VAL A 191 -6.14 -7.25 -2.71
C VAL A 191 -6.06 -8.39 -1.70
N SER A 192 -4.89 -8.54 -1.08
CA SER A 192 -4.68 -9.46 0.04
C SER A 192 -4.25 -8.70 1.29
N TYR A 193 -4.86 -9.00 2.43
CA TYR A 193 -4.47 -8.47 3.73
C TYR A 193 -4.65 -9.54 4.82
N GLY A 194 -3.54 -9.96 5.43
CA GLY A 194 -3.53 -11.08 6.37
C GLY A 194 -3.98 -12.38 5.70
N GLU A 195 -5.08 -12.95 6.18
CA GLU A 195 -5.65 -14.20 5.63
C GLU A 195 -6.73 -13.96 4.56
N LYS A 196 -7.11 -12.71 4.31
CA LYS A 196 -8.21 -12.36 3.43
C LYS A 196 -7.72 -11.94 2.06
N ILE A 197 -8.37 -12.46 1.04
CA ILE A 197 -8.17 -12.08 -0.36
C ILE A 197 -9.52 -11.65 -0.92
N ALA A 198 -9.53 -10.57 -1.71
CA ALA A 198 -10.71 -10.12 -2.43
C ALA A 198 -10.33 -9.70 -3.84
N MET A 199 -11.19 -10.00 -4.82
CA MET A 199 -11.03 -9.61 -6.21
C MET A 199 -12.24 -8.81 -6.68
N GLU A 200 -12.08 -7.49 -6.82
CA GLU A 200 -13.18 -6.58 -7.14
C GLU A 200 -12.86 -5.70 -8.34
N LYS A 201 -13.84 -4.91 -8.80
CA LYS A 201 -13.67 -4.06 -9.99
C LYS A 201 -12.77 -2.87 -9.71
N THR A 202 -12.73 -2.41 -8.47
CA THR A 202 -11.95 -1.26 -8.03
C THR A 202 -11.10 -1.61 -6.81
N LEU A 203 -10.00 -0.87 -6.64
CA LEU A 203 -9.14 -0.98 -5.45
C LEU A 203 -9.95 -0.73 -4.17
N ASP A 204 -10.80 0.30 -4.16
CA ASP A 204 -11.62 0.66 -2.99
C ASP A 204 -12.57 -0.47 -2.55
N GLU A 205 -13.22 -1.14 -3.51
CA GLU A 205 -14.10 -2.28 -3.22
C GLU A 205 -13.31 -3.46 -2.64
N ALA A 206 -12.16 -3.81 -3.26
CA ALA A 206 -11.33 -4.91 -2.80
C ALA A 206 -10.75 -4.63 -1.40
N LEU A 207 -10.25 -3.42 -1.18
CA LEU A 207 -9.72 -2.96 0.10
C LEU A 207 -10.80 -3.01 1.20
N SER A 208 -12.01 -2.53 0.87
CA SER A 208 -13.14 -2.57 1.80
C SER A 208 -13.46 -4.01 2.22
N LYS A 209 -13.42 -4.99 1.31
CA LYS A 209 -13.70 -6.39 1.66
C LYS A 209 -12.64 -7.01 2.56
N VAL A 210 -11.36 -6.71 2.36
CA VAL A 210 -10.29 -7.30 3.18
C VAL A 210 -10.14 -6.62 4.55
N ILE A 211 -10.36 -5.30 4.65
CA ILE A 211 -10.19 -4.54 5.91
C ILE A 211 -11.44 -4.55 6.80
N SER A 212 -12.66 -4.57 6.24
CA SER A 212 -13.91 -4.38 7.01
C SER A 212 -14.21 -5.46 8.06
N GLY A 213 -13.40 -6.52 8.16
CA GLY A 213 -13.50 -7.48 9.27
C GLY A 213 -12.46 -7.32 10.38
N ARG A 214 -11.64 -6.26 10.38
CA ARG A 214 -10.75 -5.93 11.52
C ARG A 214 -10.99 -4.53 12.11
N HIS A 215 -11.62 -3.61 11.39
CA HIS A 215 -12.09 -2.34 11.94
C HIS A 215 -13.50 -2.05 11.42
N GLY A 216 -14.41 -1.70 12.32
CA GLY A 216 -15.73 -1.20 11.96
C GLY A 216 -15.59 -0.07 10.95
N THR A 217 -16.36 -0.16 9.86
CA THR A 217 -16.58 0.91 8.87
C THR A 217 -15.31 1.69 8.49
N LEU A 218 -14.65 1.27 7.41
CA LEU A 218 -13.93 2.21 6.55
C LEU A 218 -14.96 3.15 5.91
N SER A 219 -15.42 4.13 6.69
CA SER A 219 -16.09 5.28 6.15
C SER A 219 -15.02 6.10 5.44
N ARG A 220 -15.14 6.15 4.11
CA ARG A 220 -14.53 7.17 3.25
C ARG A 220 -14.49 8.52 3.99
N PRO A 221 -13.40 9.30 3.97
CA PRO A 221 -13.41 10.65 4.51
C PRO A 221 -14.28 11.51 3.58
N ALA A 222 -15.59 11.48 3.80
CA ALA A 222 -16.44 12.61 3.50
C ALA A 222 -16.12 13.66 4.57
N ALA A 223 -15.85 14.88 4.10
CA ALA A 223 -15.46 16.02 4.90
C ALA A 223 -16.20 16.12 6.25
N GLY A 224 -15.41 16.22 7.32
CA GLY A 224 -15.77 16.85 8.59
C GLY A 224 -17.04 16.37 9.29
N GLN A 225 -16.94 15.34 10.13
CA GLN A 225 -17.85 15.19 11.26
C GLN A 225 -17.07 14.93 12.55
N LYS A 226 -17.18 15.90 13.47
CA LYS A 226 -16.69 15.82 14.83
C LYS A 226 -17.33 14.63 15.55
N LYS A 227 -16.55 14.00 16.42
CA LYS A 227 -16.97 12.96 17.37
C LYS A 227 -18.21 13.41 18.14
N ILE A 228 -19.30 12.66 18.05
CA ILE A 228 -20.43 12.75 18.98
C ILE A 228 -20.53 11.41 19.70
N ILE A 229 -19.89 11.34 20.86
CA ILE A 229 -20.15 10.30 21.85
C ILE A 229 -21.10 10.93 22.87
N GLN A 230 -22.41 10.86 22.63
CA GLN A 230 -23.47 10.54 23.61
C GLN A 230 -24.89 10.72 23.03
N THR A 231 -25.78 9.86 23.52
CA THR A 231 -27.11 9.44 23.05
C THR A 231 -27.96 10.46 22.26
N PRO A 232 -28.39 10.15 21.02
CA PRO A 232 -29.26 10.99 20.16
C PRO A 232 -30.55 11.49 20.82
N LYS A 233 -31.06 10.77 21.83
CA LYS A 233 -32.25 11.15 22.59
C LYS A 233 -32.06 12.45 23.38
N LYS A 234 -30.88 12.67 23.97
CA LYS A 234 -30.60 13.84 24.81
C LYS A 234 -30.44 15.11 23.97
N ALA A 235 -29.83 14.99 22.79
CA ALA A 235 -29.73 16.08 21.82
C ALA A 235 -31.11 16.51 21.29
N LEU A 236 -32.00 15.57 21.02
CA LEU A 236 -33.37 15.87 20.56
C LEU A 236 -34.21 16.58 21.63
N GLU A 237 -34.07 16.19 22.90
CA GLU A 237 -34.73 16.87 24.02
C GLU A 237 -34.24 18.31 24.20
N LEU A 238 -32.93 18.54 24.14
CA LEU A 238 -32.35 19.88 24.26
C LEU A 238 -32.74 20.78 23.08
N TYR A 239 -32.79 20.24 21.87
CA TYR A 239 -33.28 20.96 20.70
C TYR A 239 -34.76 21.35 20.85
N ARG A 240 -35.62 20.44 21.32
CA ARG A 240 -37.04 20.74 21.58
C ARG A 240 -37.20 21.83 22.64
N LYS A 241 -36.45 21.76 23.75
CA LYS A 241 -36.46 22.81 24.79
C LYS A 241 -36.00 24.16 24.24
N ALA A 242 -34.99 24.18 23.38
CA ALA A 242 -34.55 25.41 22.72
C ALA A 242 -35.67 26.00 21.85
N GLN A 243 -36.36 25.17 21.04
CA GLN A 243 -37.48 25.60 20.20
C GLN A 243 -38.70 26.11 20.98
N GLU A 244 -38.96 25.58 22.17
CA GLU A 244 -40.00 26.14 23.05
C GLU A 244 -39.59 27.50 23.63
N LYS A 245 -38.33 27.67 24.01
CA LYS A 245 -37.84 28.93 24.58
C LYS A 245 -37.84 30.08 23.58
N ILE A 246 -37.50 29.82 22.32
CA ILE A 246 -37.61 30.84 21.27
C ILE A 246 -39.07 31.20 20.95
N LYS A 247 -39.99 30.23 20.98
CA LYS A 247 -41.44 30.50 20.84
C LYS A 247 -41.99 31.36 21.96
N ASN A 248 -41.46 31.21 23.17
CA ASN A 248 -41.87 31.99 24.34
C ASN A 248 -41.08 33.30 24.51
N GLY A 249 -40.23 33.68 23.54
CA GLY A 249 -39.45 34.92 23.58
C GLY A 249 -38.29 34.93 24.60
N ASP A 250 -37.95 33.79 25.21
CA ASP A 250 -36.83 33.63 26.14
C ASP A 250 -35.52 33.39 25.37
N TRP A 251 -34.98 34.48 24.81
CA TRP A 251 -33.73 34.46 24.04
C TRP A 251 -32.51 34.04 24.88
N ALA A 252 -32.47 34.41 26.17
CA ALA A 252 -31.39 34.06 27.08
C ALA A 252 -31.39 32.56 27.44
N GLY A 253 -32.58 31.97 27.60
CA GLY A 253 -32.73 30.54 27.82
C GLY A 253 -32.52 29.71 26.55
N TYR A 254 -32.88 30.24 25.37
CA TYR A 254 -32.51 29.64 24.08
C TYR A 254 -30.99 29.56 23.92
N GLY A 255 -30.27 30.66 24.18
CA GLY A 255 -28.81 30.70 24.08
C GLY A 255 -28.11 29.67 24.97
N ARG A 256 -28.62 29.44 26.19
CA ARG A 256 -28.10 28.40 27.09
C ARG A 256 -28.35 26.97 26.56
N ALA A 257 -29.56 26.69 26.08
CA ALA A 257 -29.91 25.37 25.55
C ALA A 257 -29.14 25.02 24.27
N VAL A 258 -28.88 26.01 23.40
CA VAL A 258 -28.05 25.83 22.19
C VAL A 258 -26.59 25.60 22.57
N LYS A 259 -26.08 26.28 23.61
CA LYS A 259 -24.72 26.06 24.10
C LYS A 259 -24.54 24.66 24.68
N GLU A 260 -25.47 24.20 25.52
CA GLU A 260 -25.46 22.82 26.05
C GLU A 260 -25.60 21.77 24.94
N LEU A 261 -26.41 22.04 23.91
CA LEU A 261 -26.50 21.18 22.72
C LEU A 261 -25.15 21.11 21.98
N GLY A 262 -24.45 22.23 21.85
CA GLY A 262 -23.11 22.30 21.23
C GLY A 262 -21.98 21.71 22.06
N GLU A 263 -22.19 21.46 23.36
CA GLU A 263 -21.23 20.73 24.21
C GLU A 263 -21.43 19.20 24.14
N ILE A 264 -22.60 18.75 23.69
CA ILE A 264 -22.96 17.32 23.56
C ILE A 264 -22.78 16.82 22.11
N LEU A 265 -22.72 17.72 21.13
CA LEU A 265 -22.46 17.47 19.69
C LEU A 265 -21.02 17.85 19.29
#